data_AF-A0A4P6Y9P4-F1
#
_entry.id   AF-A0A4P6Y9P4-F1
#
_cell.length_a   1.000
_cell.length_b   1.000
_cell.length_c   1.000
_cell.angle_alpha   90.00
_cell.angle_beta   90.00
_cell.angle_gamma   90.00
#
_symmetry.space_group_name_H-M   'P 1'
#
loop_
_entity.id
_entity.type
_entity.pdbx_description
1 polymer ?
#
loop_
_entity_poly.entity_id
_entity_poly.type
_entity_poly.pdbx_seq_one_letter_code
_entity_poly.pdbx_strand_id
1 'polypeptide(L)'
;MIPEKPMPGFMSATLKLTLSGKDIIANAMFQKGKEFFEAAEFIKGKQSENSVYLHLLCQSFEIIIKSLLLFKDYDKYNPILQKKIGHNLLKAYDRYKNDLKINANVKEIQRELIILNSLYNKHFLRYGTSQDIFLDVKSINSKNVFELTKCLVINISKKLK
;
A
#
# COMPACT_ATOMS: atom_id res chain seq x y z
N MET A 1 2.58 55.37 -6.69
CA MET A 1 2.93 53.99 -7.09
C MET A 1 4.34 53.69 -6.62
N ILE A 2 4.48 52.87 -5.59
CA ILE A 2 5.78 52.35 -5.15
C ILE A 2 5.98 51.04 -5.92
N PRO A 3 7.11 50.81 -6.62
CA PRO A 3 7.32 49.54 -7.31
C PRO A 3 7.61 48.46 -6.27
N GLU A 4 6.77 47.43 -6.20
CA GLU A 4 7.05 46.23 -5.42
C GLU A 4 8.31 45.55 -5.99
N LYS A 5 9.36 45.46 -5.18
CA LYS A 5 10.49 44.58 -5.49
C LYS A 5 9.97 43.14 -5.53
N PRO A 6 10.35 42.34 -6.54
CA PRO A 6 10.01 40.92 -6.54
C PRO A 6 10.65 40.26 -5.31
N MET A 7 9.85 39.54 -4.52
CA MET A 7 10.36 38.74 -3.40
C MET A 7 11.40 37.74 -3.93
N PRO A 8 12.54 37.55 -3.24
CA PRO A 8 13.48 36.50 -3.58
C PRO A 8 12.76 35.16 -3.48
N GLY A 9 12.74 34.42 -4.60
CA GLY A 9 12.13 33.12 -4.67
C GLY A 9 12.64 32.21 -3.56
N PHE A 10 11.73 31.51 -2.89
CA PHE A 10 12.08 30.39 -2.01
C PHE A 10 12.88 29.38 -2.84
N MET A 11 14.20 29.45 -2.76
CA MET A 11 15.05 28.37 -3.20
C MET A 11 14.64 27.15 -2.36
N SER A 12 13.97 26.19 -3.00
CA SER A 12 13.72 24.87 -2.44
C SER A 12 15.08 24.19 -2.23
N ALA A 13 15.71 24.46 -1.09
CA ALA A 13 16.79 23.64 -0.61
C ALA A 13 16.23 22.23 -0.43
N THR A 14 16.63 21.32 -1.32
CA THR A 14 16.24 19.92 -1.25
C THR A 14 16.79 19.34 0.05
N LEU A 15 15.97 19.34 1.10
CA LEU A 15 16.30 18.77 2.40
C LEU A 15 16.59 17.28 2.21
N LYS A 16 17.87 16.93 2.16
CA LYS A 16 18.31 15.54 2.09
C LYS A 16 18.10 14.91 3.47
N LEU A 17 17.12 14.02 3.56
CA LEU A 17 16.80 13.34 4.81
C LEU A 17 18.00 12.55 5.33
N THR A 18 18.20 12.61 6.65
CA THR A 18 19.15 11.73 7.37
C THR A 18 18.68 10.27 7.29
N LEU A 19 19.56 9.32 7.59
CA LEU A 19 19.18 7.89 7.67
C LEU A 19 18.02 7.69 8.66
N SER A 20 18.12 8.31 9.85
CA SER A 20 17.05 8.28 10.85
C SER A 20 15.73 8.86 10.34
N GLY A 21 15.76 9.97 9.59
CA GLY A 21 14.54 10.56 9.00
C GLY A 21 13.86 9.64 7.98
N LYS A 22 14.65 8.90 7.19
CA LYS A 22 14.13 7.93 6.21
C LYS A 22 13.45 6.75 6.91
N ASP A 23 14.07 6.23 7.96
CA ASP A 23 13.52 5.13 8.75
C ASP A 23 12.22 5.52 9.47
N ILE A 24 12.15 6.75 9.99
CA ILE A 24 10.91 7.28 10.61
C ILE A 24 9.76 7.29 9.60
N ILE A 25 10.00 7.74 8.37
CA ILE A 25 8.97 7.77 7.32
C ILE A 25 8.54 6.35 6.94
N ALA A 26 9.49 5.44 6.71
CA ALA A 26 9.19 4.06 6.38
C ALA A 26 8.39 3.38 7.50
N ASN A 27 8.76 3.60 8.77
CA ASN A 27 8.05 3.08 9.92
C ASN A 27 6.64 3.68 10.06
N ALA A 28 6.48 4.99 9.90
CA ALA A 28 5.16 5.63 9.94
C ALA A 28 4.22 5.05 8.87
N MET A 29 4.73 4.82 7.65
CA MET A 29 3.98 4.12 6.61
C MET A 29 3.63 2.69 7.01
N PHE A 30 4.59 1.93 7.55
CA PHE A 30 4.33 0.57 8.02
C PHE A 30 3.23 0.52 9.09
N GLN A 31 3.28 1.40 10.10
CA GLN A 31 2.25 1.47 11.14
C GLN A 31 0.87 1.78 10.53
N LYS A 32 0.80 2.73 9.57
CA LYS A 32 -0.44 3.02 8.87
C LYS A 32 -1.00 1.80 8.12
N GLY A 33 -0.14 1.07 7.42
CA GLY A 33 -0.52 -0.15 6.72
C GLY A 33 -1.03 -1.23 7.69
N LYS A 34 -0.37 -1.38 8.83
CA LYS A 34 -0.78 -2.29 9.91
C LYS A 34 -2.16 -1.92 10.49
N GLU A 35 -2.44 -0.65 10.75
CA GLU A 35 -3.76 -0.20 11.21
C GLU A 35 -4.87 -0.59 10.21
N PHE A 36 -4.63 -0.42 8.91
CA PHE A 36 -5.58 -0.87 7.88
C PHE A 36 -5.76 -2.39 7.89
N PHE A 37 -4.69 -3.15 8.12
CA PHE A 37 -4.77 -4.61 8.24
C PHE A 37 -5.64 -5.02 9.43
N GLU A 38 -5.40 -4.43 10.61
CA GLU A 38 -6.15 -4.72 11.83
C GLU A 38 -7.64 -4.37 11.67
N ALA A 39 -7.94 -3.24 11.01
CA ALA A 39 -9.31 -2.89 10.65
C ALA A 39 -9.94 -3.91 9.68
N ALA A 40 -9.21 -4.36 8.66
CA ALA A 40 -9.67 -5.40 7.74
C ALA A 40 -9.92 -6.74 8.46
N GLU A 41 -9.02 -7.16 9.37
CA GLU A 41 -9.17 -8.38 10.16
C GLU A 41 -10.39 -8.30 11.08
N PHE A 42 -10.68 -7.14 11.68
CA PHE A 42 -11.83 -6.93 12.54
C PHE A 42 -13.19 -7.03 11.83
N ILE A 43 -13.26 -6.64 10.55
CA ILE A 43 -14.52 -6.68 9.77
C ILE A 43 -14.66 -7.91 8.87
N LYS A 44 -13.59 -8.72 8.75
CA LYS A 44 -13.59 -9.94 7.95
C LYS A 44 -14.73 -10.88 8.38
N GLY A 45 -15.52 -11.34 7.40
CA GLY A 45 -16.64 -12.27 7.64
C GLY A 45 -17.96 -11.60 8.02
N LYS A 46 -18.00 -10.27 8.18
CA LYS A 46 -19.26 -9.53 8.36
C LYS A 46 -19.94 -9.33 6.99
N GLN A 47 -21.14 -9.91 6.80
CA GLN A 47 -21.78 -10.09 5.49
C GLN A 47 -22.09 -8.80 4.70
N SER A 48 -22.20 -7.65 5.36
CA SER A 48 -22.59 -6.36 4.77
C SER A 48 -21.42 -5.49 4.29
N GLU A 49 -20.17 -5.87 4.56
CA GLU A 49 -19.01 -4.96 4.45
C GLU A 49 -17.90 -5.51 3.53
N ASN A 50 -18.23 -6.44 2.64
CA ASN A 50 -17.18 -7.17 1.92
C ASN A 50 -16.36 -6.28 0.97
N SER A 51 -16.94 -5.22 0.40
CA SER A 51 -16.18 -4.22 -0.37
C SER A 51 -15.23 -3.40 0.51
N VAL A 52 -15.67 -3.01 1.71
CA VAL A 52 -14.86 -2.28 2.70
C VAL A 52 -13.70 -3.14 3.18
N TYR A 53 -13.97 -4.42 3.50
CA TYR A 53 -12.93 -5.40 3.83
C TYR A 53 -11.87 -5.50 2.73
N LEU A 54 -12.30 -5.70 1.48
CA LEU A 54 -11.37 -5.80 0.35
C LEU A 54 -10.59 -4.49 0.14
N HIS A 55 -11.24 -3.34 0.34
CA HIS A 55 -10.58 -2.03 0.24
C HIS A 55 -9.47 -1.88 1.28
N LEU A 56 -9.78 -2.14 2.56
CA LEU A 56 -8.82 -2.04 3.65
C LEU A 56 -7.67 -3.03 3.47
N LEU A 57 -7.96 -4.25 3.02
CA LEU A 57 -6.93 -5.24 2.70
C LEU A 57 -6.00 -4.75 1.58
N CYS A 58 -6.55 -4.17 0.50
CA CYS A 58 -5.75 -3.63 -0.59
C CYS A 58 -4.87 -2.45 -0.14
N GLN A 59 -5.43 -1.50 0.64
CA GLN A 59 -4.68 -0.37 1.19
C GLN A 59 -3.56 -0.83 2.12
N SER A 60 -3.88 -1.75 3.02
CA SER A 60 -2.91 -2.38 3.92
C SER A 60 -1.76 -3.01 3.14
N PHE A 61 -2.08 -3.89 2.18
CA PHE A 61 -1.09 -4.58 1.36
C PHE A 61 -0.19 -3.59 0.61
N GLU A 62 -0.79 -2.61 -0.07
CA GLU A 62 -0.05 -1.58 -0.80
C GLU A 62 0.94 -0.84 0.11
N ILE A 63 0.45 -0.33 1.24
CA ILE A 63 1.23 0.52 2.13
C ILE A 63 2.35 -0.27 2.81
N ILE A 64 2.06 -1.49 3.27
CA ILE A 64 3.07 -2.36 3.88
C ILE A 64 4.18 -2.67 2.88
N ILE A 65 3.83 -3.08 1.66
CA ILE A 65 4.82 -3.39 0.62
C ILE A 65 5.67 -2.16 0.30
N LYS A 66 5.07 -0.98 0.16
CA LYS A 66 5.81 0.26 -0.09
C LYS A 66 6.73 0.62 1.08
N SER A 67 6.29 0.45 2.31
CA SER A 67 7.13 0.69 3.50
C SER A 67 8.35 -0.24 3.52
N LEU A 68 8.18 -1.51 3.15
CA LEU A 68 9.26 -2.50 3.06
C LEU A 68 10.29 -2.13 1.99
N LEU A 69 9.83 -1.61 0.85
CA LEU A 69 10.72 -1.10 -0.17
C LEU A 69 11.51 0.12 0.35
N LEU A 70 10.87 1.04 1.08
CA LEU A 70 11.57 2.19 1.67
C LEU A 70 12.61 1.78 2.73
N PHE A 71 12.29 0.80 3.59
CA PHE A 71 13.26 0.22 4.52
C PHE A 71 14.45 -0.42 3.80
N LYS A 72 14.23 -0.94 2.58
CA LYS A 72 15.31 -1.56 1.79
C LYS A 72 16.24 -0.51 1.17
N ASP A 73 15.67 0.52 0.54
CA ASP A 73 16.43 1.59 -0.11
C ASP A 73 15.54 2.83 -0.36
N TYR A 74 15.46 3.70 0.64
CA TYR A 74 14.60 4.88 0.58
C TYR A 74 14.85 5.74 -0.67
N ASP A 75 16.11 6.03 -1.00
CA ASP A 75 16.47 6.94 -2.09
C ASP A 75 16.10 6.36 -3.46
N LYS A 76 16.19 5.03 -3.61
CA LYS A 76 15.73 4.33 -4.81
C LYS A 76 14.21 4.35 -4.95
N TYR A 77 13.48 4.06 -3.88
CA TYR A 77 12.03 3.79 -3.98
C TYR A 77 11.14 5.03 -3.81
N ASN A 78 11.49 5.95 -2.91
CA ASN A 78 10.70 7.16 -2.65
C ASN A 78 10.28 7.91 -3.95
N PRO A 79 11.17 8.19 -4.93
CA PRO A 79 10.76 8.90 -6.15
C PRO A 79 9.82 8.12 -7.07
N ILE A 80 9.75 6.79 -6.95
CA ILE A 80 8.96 5.94 -7.84
C ILE A 80 7.66 5.42 -7.19
N LEU A 81 7.52 5.50 -5.87
CA LEU A 81 6.35 5.00 -5.14
C LEU A 81 5.04 5.61 -5.64
N GLN A 82 4.98 6.94 -5.77
CA GLN A 82 3.76 7.62 -6.22
C GLN A 82 3.62 7.56 -7.74
N LYS A 83 4.71 7.83 -8.49
CA LYS A 83 4.66 8.02 -9.94
C LYS A 83 4.57 6.73 -10.75
N LYS A 84 5.26 5.66 -10.31
CA LYS A 84 5.38 4.42 -11.08
C LYS A 84 4.60 3.25 -10.50
N ILE A 85 4.55 3.16 -9.17
CA ILE A 85 3.82 2.10 -8.45
C ILE A 85 2.37 2.54 -8.22
N GLY A 86 2.14 3.72 -7.64
CA GLY A 86 0.78 4.23 -7.39
C GLY A 86 -0.08 3.21 -6.63
N HIS A 87 -1.37 3.11 -6.97
CA HIS A 87 -2.30 2.13 -6.41
C HIS A 87 -2.27 0.77 -7.13
N ASN A 88 -1.19 0.46 -7.86
CA ASN A 88 -1.07 -0.78 -8.59
C ASN A 88 -0.45 -1.88 -7.71
N LEU A 89 -1.29 -2.77 -7.18
CA LEU A 89 -0.91 -3.84 -6.27
C LEU A 89 0.03 -4.86 -6.93
N LEU A 90 -0.16 -5.13 -8.23
CA LEU A 90 0.71 -6.04 -8.99
C LEU A 90 2.12 -5.48 -9.10
N LYS A 91 2.26 -4.20 -9.48
CA LYS A 91 3.59 -3.54 -9.54
C LYS A 91 4.25 -3.49 -8.17
N ALA A 92 3.50 -3.22 -7.10
CA ALA A 92 4.03 -3.25 -5.75
C ALA A 92 4.56 -4.65 -5.40
N TYR A 93 3.77 -5.69 -5.66
CA TYR A 93 4.13 -7.08 -5.38
C TYR A 93 5.31 -7.58 -6.23
N ASP A 94 5.37 -7.23 -7.51
CA ASP A 94 6.49 -7.62 -8.39
C ASP A 94 7.81 -7.00 -7.90
N ARG A 95 7.79 -5.74 -7.47
CA ARG A 95 8.96 -5.07 -6.88
C ARG A 95 9.36 -5.72 -5.57
N TYR A 96 8.39 -5.98 -4.71
CA TYR A 96 8.60 -6.71 -3.47
C TYR A 96 9.29 -8.05 -3.70
N LYS A 97 8.75 -8.89 -4.59
CA LYS A 97 9.27 -10.21 -4.90
C LYS A 97 10.70 -10.15 -5.45
N ASN A 98 10.93 -9.29 -6.44
CA ASN A 98 12.23 -9.20 -7.13
C ASN A 98 13.32 -8.62 -6.23
N ASP A 99 13.00 -7.56 -5.48
CA ASP A 99 14.00 -6.80 -4.75
C ASP A 99 14.23 -7.34 -3.32
N LEU A 100 13.29 -8.10 -2.77
CA LEU A 100 13.43 -8.76 -1.45
C LEU A 100 13.59 -10.29 -1.53
N LYS A 101 13.70 -10.85 -2.74
CA LYS A 101 14.05 -12.27 -3.01
C LYS A 101 13.17 -13.29 -2.28
N ILE A 102 11.84 -13.12 -2.33
CA ILE A 102 10.91 -13.99 -1.59
C ILE A 102 10.31 -15.08 -2.48
N ASN A 103 10.40 -16.33 -1.99
CA ASN A 103 9.86 -17.54 -2.61
C ASN A 103 8.51 -17.96 -1.99
N ALA A 104 7.52 -17.07 -1.96
CA ALA A 104 6.16 -17.42 -1.53
C ALA A 104 5.39 -18.14 -2.65
N ASN A 105 4.26 -18.78 -2.33
CA ASN A 105 3.41 -19.47 -3.32
C ASN A 105 2.82 -18.47 -4.33
N VAL A 106 3.56 -18.25 -5.42
CA VAL A 106 3.44 -17.06 -6.28
C VAL A 106 2.10 -17.03 -7.03
N LYS A 107 1.60 -18.19 -7.46
CA LYS A 107 0.54 -18.25 -8.48
C LYS A 107 -0.81 -17.84 -7.93
N GLU A 108 -1.18 -18.33 -6.75
CA GLU A 108 -2.47 -18.05 -6.13
C GLU A 108 -2.55 -16.59 -5.68
N ILE A 109 -1.50 -16.09 -5.04
CA ILE A 109 -1.39 -14.67 -4.65
C ILE A 109 -1.49 -13.77 -5.88
N GLN A 110 -0.80 -14.12 -6.97
CA GLN A 110 -0.84 -13.33 -8.20
C GLN A 110 -2.23 -13.31 -8.84
N ARG A 111 -2.96 -14.45 -8.85
CA ARG A 111 -4.34 -14.51 -9.34
C ARG A 111 -5.27 -13.61 -8.53
N GLU A 112 -5.19 -13.67 -7.20
CA GLU A 112 -5.99 -12.80 -6.32
C GLU A 112 -5.63 -11.33 -6.55
N LEU A 113 -4.33 -11.00 -6.62
CA LEU A 113 -3.87 -9.63 -6.87
C LEU A 113 -4.33 -9.08 -8.21
N ILE A 114 -4.46 -9.89 -9.28
CA ILE A 114 -5.00 -9.41 -10.56
C ILE A 114 -6.42 -8.88 -10.39
N ILE A 115 -7.28 -9.63 -9.71
CA ILE A 115 -8.68 -9.26 -9.47
C ILE A 115 -8.75 -8.04 -8.56
N LEU A 116 -8.09 -8.11 -7.40
CA LEU A 116 -8.07 -7.03 -6.42
C LEU A 116 -7.52 -5.74 -7.00
N ASN A 117 -6.43 -5.80 -7.77
CA ASN A 117 -5.83 -4.64 -8.43
C ASN A 117 -6.79 -3.98 -9.42
N SER A 118 -7.54 -4.76 -10.20
CA SER A 118 -8.53 -4.23 -11.14
C SER A 118 -9.60 -3.42 -10.42
N LEU A 119 -10.11 -3.93 -9.30
CA LEU A 119 -11.17 -3.29 -8.52
C LEU A 119 -10.65 -2.07 -7.75
N TYR A 120 -9.49 -2.23 -7.10
CA TYR A 120 -8.90 -1.21 -6.25
C TYR A 120 -8.40 0.00 -7.04
N ASN A 121 -7.68 -0.22 -8.15
CA ASN A 121 -7.14 0.87 -8.98
C ASN A 121 -8.24 1.64 -9.75
N LYS A 122 -9.40 1.02 -9.97
CA LYS A 122 -10.58 1.68 -10.55
C LYS A 122 -11.52 2.27 -9.48
N HIS A 123 -11.15 2.19 -8.21
CA HIS A 123 -11.92 2.68 -7.07
C HIS A 123 -13.30 2.03 -6.85
N PHE A 124 -13.54 0.86 -7.45
CA PHE A 124 -14.79 0.11 -7.31
C PHE A 124 -15.03 -0.47 -5.90
N LEU A 125 -14.03 -0.42 -5.03
CA LEU A 125 -14.16 -0.84 -3.63
C LEU A 125 -14.47 0.34 -2.68
N ARG A 126 -14.51 1.58 -3.20
CA ARG A 126 -14.48 2.80 -2.38
C ARG A 126 -15.74 3.64 -2.50
N TYR A 127 -16.23 3.83 -3.70
CA TYR A 127 -17.36 4.70 -3.95
C TYR A 127 -18.58 3.83 -4.13
N GLY A 128 -19.56 3.97 -3.22
CA GLY A 128 -20.88 3.35 -3.25
C GLY A 128 -21.68 3.72 -4.50
N THR A 129 -21.19 3.36 -5.68
CA THR A 129 -21.74 3.78 -6.97
C THR A 129 -22.72 2.74 -7.51
N SER A 130 -23.49 3.12 -8.54
CA SER A 130 -24.39 2.19 -9.22
C SER A 130 -23.69 0.96 -9.82
N GLN A 131 -22.37 1.02 -10.03
CA GLN A 131 -21.57 -0.11 -10.52
C GLN A 131 -21.40 -1.20 -9.46
N ASP A 132 -21.54 -0.86 -8.17
CA ASP A 132 -21.42 -1.80 -7.05
C ASP A 132 -22.58 -2.80 -7.04
N ILE A 133 -23.73 -2.44 -7.63
CA ILE A 133 -24.89 -3.33 -7.78
C ILE A 133 -24.54 -4.58 -8.61
N PHE A 134 -23.61 -4.44 -9.55
CA PHE A 134 -23.22 -5.51 -10.47
C PHE A 134 -21.97 -6.27 -10.02
N LEU A 135 -21.32 -5.84 -8.93
CA LEU A 135 -20.14 -6.49 -8.39
C LEU A 135 -20.54 -7.49 -7.31
N ASP A 136 -20.47 -8.79 -7.61
CA ASP A 136 -20.55 -9.82 -6.59
C ASP A 136 -19.23 -9.88 -5.78
N VAL A 137 -19.05 -8.90 -4.90
CA VAL A 137 -17.88 -8.81 -4.03
C VAL A 137 -17.75 -10.00 -3.09
N LYS A 138 -18.82 -10.78 -2.86
CA LYS A 138 -18.82 -11.99 -2.02
C LYS A 138 -18.09 -13.15 -2.69
N SER A 139 -18.06 -13.18 -4.02
CA SER A 139 -17.34 -14.20 -4.79
C SER A 139 -15.81 -13.98 -4.85
N ILE A 140 -15.32 -12.80 -4.46
CA ILE A 140 -13.90 -12.45 -4.61
C ILE A 140 -13.07 -13.15 -3.53
N ASN A 141 -12.24 -14.10 -3.96
CA ASN A 141 -11.24 -14.70 -3.09
C ASN A 141 -10.09 -13.73 -2.81
N SER A 142 -9.73 -13.60 -1.54
CA SER A 142 -8.63 -12.76 -1.03
C SER A 142 -7.81 -13.46 0.06
N LYS A 143 -7.99 -14.78 0.22
CA LYS A 143 -7.41 -15.55 1.32
C LYS A 143 -5.88 -15.48 1.31
N ASN A 144 -5.25 -15.69 0.17
CA ASN A 144 -3.80 -15.77 0.09
C ASN A 144 -3.15 -14.39 0.26
N VAL A 145 -3.75 -13.33 -0.27
CA VAL A 145 -3.31 -11.95 -0.05
C VAL A 145 -3.47 -11.56 1.42
N PHE A 146 -4.56 -11.96 2.07
CA PHE A 146 -4.75 -11.77 3.51
C PHE A 146 -3.66 -12.45 4.33
N GLU A 147 -3.42 -13.75 4.10
CA GLU A 147 -2.40 -14.50 4.85
C GLU A 147 -0.98 -13.97 4.61
N LEU A 148 -0.65 -13.60 3.37
CA LEU A 148 0.62 -12.93 3.08
C LEU A 148 0.74 -11.64 3.88
N THR A 149 -0.26 -10.77 3.82
CA THR A 149 -0.25 -9.48 4.52
C THR A 149 -0.07 -9.67 6.03
N LYS A 150 -0.79 -10.64 6.62
CA LYS A 150 -0.65 -11.03 8.02
C LYS A 150 0.79 -11.44 8.35
N CYS A 151 1.40 -12.29 7.53
CA CYS A 151 2.78 -12.72 7.70
C CYS A 151 3.76 -11.53 7.66
N LEU A 152 3.55 -10.56 6.77
CA LEU A 152 4.37 -9.35 6.70
C LEU A 152 4.27 -8.54 8.00
N VAL A 153 3.04 -8.27 8.45
CA VAL A 153 2.79 -7.52 9.69
C VAL A 153 3.50 -8.16 10.88
N ILE A 154 3.33 -9.49 11.06
CA ILE A 154 3.95 -10.22 12.17
C ILE A 154 5.48 -10.17 12.10
N ASN A 155 6.06 -10.45 10.93
CA ASN A 155 7.50 -10.54 10.76
C ASN A 155 8.20 -9.19 10.94
N ILE A 156 7.60 -8.11 10.45
CA ILE A 156 8.17 -6.76 10.56
C ILE A 156 8.00 -6.24 12.00
N SER A 157 6.84 -6.45 12.61
CA SER A 157 6.60 -6.03 14.00
C SER A 157 7.57 -6.68 14.99
N LYS A 158 8.09 -7.88 14.69
CA LYS A 158 9.15 -8.53 15.48
C LYS A 158 10.53 -7.91 15.28
N LYS A 159 10.80 -7.31 14.12
CA LYS A 159 12.10 -6.69 13.80
C LYS A 159 12.21 -5.24 14.27
N LEU A 160 11.08 -4.58 14.49
CA LEU A 160 11.00 -3.18 14.94
C LEU A 160 10.88 -3.03 16.47
N LYS A 161 10.83 -4.15 17.21
CA LYS A 161 10.94 -4.19 18.67
C LYS A 161 12.38 -4.46 19.06
#